data_AF-A0A4Y9NK34-F1
#
_entry.id   AF-A0A4Y9NK34-F1
#
_cell.length_a   1.000
_cell.length_b   1.000
_cell.length_c   1.000
_cell.angle_alpha   90.00
_cell.angle_beta   90.00
_cell.angle_gamma   90.00
#
_symmetry.space_group_name_H-M   'P 1'
#
loop_
_entity.id
_entity.type
_entity.pdbx_description
1 polymer ?
#
loop_
_entity_poly.entity_id
_entity_poly.type
_entity_poly.pdbx_seq_one_letter_code
_entity_poly.pdbx_strand_id
1 'polypeptide(L)'
;MADPTMLGRGPRRRRRTTVGLTLRVEVGRRTCWLHGDHVLALLDRAQVDARQYDHSRRCWTISVNRADDVITAAEHLERRIVTVEAVSR
;
A
#
# COMPACT_ATOMS: atom_id res chain seq x y z
N MET A 1 -2.19 9.12 -48.25
CA MET A 1 -2.93 9.42 -47.00
C MET A 1 -2.69 8.26 -46.05
N ALA A 2 -2.01 8.49 -44.93
CA ALA A 2 -1.71 7.46 -43.93
C ALA A 2 -2.70 7.58 -42.75
N ASP A 3 -3.20 6.44 -42.30
CA ASP A 3 -4.20 6.25 -41.25
C ASP A 3 -3.67 6.68 -39.85
N PRO A 4 -4.38 7.53 -39.09
CA PRO A 4 -3.92 8.01 -37.78
C PRO A 4 -4.28 7.12 -36.58
N THR A 5 -4.74 5.87 -36.75
CA THR A 5 -5.40 5.13 -35.64
C THR A 5 -4.49 4.21 -34.81
N MET A 6 -3.18 4.48 -34.71
CA MET A 6 -2.25 3.68 -33.90
C MET A 6 -2.09 4.17 -32.44
N LEU A 7 -3.18 4.58 -31.78
CA LEU A 7 -3.19 4.77 -30.33
C LEU A 7 -3.54 3.45 -29.65
N GLY A 8 -2.52 2.63 -29.44
CA GLY A 8 -2.58 1.47 -28.57
C GLY A 8 -3.17 1.86 -27.22
N ARG A 9 -4.39 1.39 -26.94
CA ARG A 9 -4.96 1.45 -25.60
C ARG A 9 -4.05 0.63 -24.70
N GLY A 10 -3.17 1.30 -23.96
CA GLY A 10 -2.35 0.68 -22.92
C GLY A 10 -3.23 -0.19 -22.00
N PRO A 11 -2.67 -1.27 -21.43
CA PRO A 11 -3.46 -2.23 -20.67
C PRO A 11 -4.19 -1.51 -19.54
N ARG A 12 -5.52 -1.47 -19.63
CA ARG A 12 -6.39 -1.02 -18.54
C ARG A 12 -6.23 -2.03 -17.40
N ARG A 13 -5.24 -1.80 -16.54
CA ARG A 13 -5.04 -2.57 -15.29
C ARG A 13 -6.37 -2.46 -14.54
N ARG A 14 -7.18 -3.54 -14.57
CA ARG A 14 -8.49 -3.57 -13.92
C ARG A 14 -8.31 -3.04 -12.50
N ARG A 15 -8.89 -1.88 -12.21
CA ARG A 15 -8.82 -1.27 -10.88
C ARG A 15 -9.61 -2.17 -9.95
N ARG A 16 -8.89 -3.08 -9.27
CA ARG A 16 -9.49 -3.99 -8.32
C ARG A 16 -10.15 -3.19 -7.21
N THR A 17 -11.40 -3.53 -6.89
CA THR A 17 -12.13 -2.92 -5.77
C THR A 17 -11.39 -3.25 -4.48
N THR A 18 -10.93 -2.20 -3.81
CA THR A 18 -10.18 -2.25 -2.53
C THR A 18 -11.00 -1.70 -1.37
N VAL A 19 -12.20 -1.20 -1.68
CA VAL A 19 -13.20 -0.70 -0.74
C VAL A 19 -13.54 -1.79 0.27
N GLY A 20 -13.44 -1.48 1.56
CA GLY A 20 -13.77 -2.39 2.65
C GLY A 20 -12.66 -3.37 3.06
N LEU A 21 -11.49 -3.36 2.40
CA LEU A 21 -10.33 -4.07 2.92
C LEU A 21 -9.79 -3.38 4.17
N THR A 22 -9.20 -4.15 5.08
CA THR A 22 -8.59 -3.64 6.31
C THR A 22 -7.07 -3.54 6.17
N LEU A 23 -6.48 -2.51 6.76
CA LEU A 23 -5.04 -2.39 6.98
C LEU A 23 -4.79 -2.20 8.47
N ARG A 24 -4.07 -3.12 9.09
CA ARG A 24 -3.58 -2.95 10.47
C ARG A 24 -2.11 -2.54 10.42
N VAL A 25 -1.79 -1.46 11.11
CA VAL A 25 -0.46 -0.86 11.19
C VAL A 25 0.02 -0.95 12.64
N GLU A 26 1.04 -1.75 12.88
CA GLU A 26 1.76 -1.73 14.16
C GLU A 26 2.92 -0.74 14.04
N VAL A 27 2.97 0.26 14.91
CA VAL A 27 3.99 1.32 14.88
C VAL A 27 4.97 1.11 16.04
N GLY A 28 6.20 0.72 15.69
CA GLY A 28 7.33 0.67 16.64
C GLY A 28 8.16 1.95 16.61
N ARG A 29 9.30 1.95 17.28
CA ARG A 29 10.16 3.14 17.40
C ARG A 29 10.67 3.72 16.07
N ARG A 30 11.03 2.85 15.12
CA ARG A 30 11.59 3.25 13.80
C ARG A 30 10.98 2.51 12.62
N THR A 31 10.14 1.52 12.90
CA THR A 31 9.64 0.57 11.93
C THR A 31 8.16 0.39 12.15
N CYS A 32 7.40 0.32 11.06
CA CYS A 32 6.01 -0.07 11.09
C CYS A 32 5.84 -1.43 10.40
N TRP A 33 4.94 -2.24 10.94
CA TRP A 33 4.53 -3.52 10.36
C TRP A 33 3.12 -3.41 9.81
N LEU A 34 2.94 -3.86 8.57
CA LEU A 34 1.72 -3.67 7.79
C LEU A 34 1.05 -5.01 7.55
N HIS A 35 -0.12 -5.18 8.13
CA HIS A 35 -0.93 -6.38 8.06
C HIS A 35 -2.21 -6.14 7.27
N GLY A 36 -2.56 -7.10 6.41
CA GLY A 36 -3.76 -7.05 5.60
C GLY A 36 -3.50 -7.54 4.17
N ASP A 37 -4.54 -7.51 3.37
CA ASP A 37 -4.46 -8.01 1.99
C ASP A 37 -3.87 -6.96 1.05
N HIS A 38 -3.13 -7.41 0.04
CA HIS A 38 -2.60 -6.54 -1.03
C HIS A 38 -1.78 -5.34 -0.52
N VAL A 39 -1.08 -5.50 0.59
CA VAL A 39 -0.21 -4.45 1.16
C VAL A 39 0.86 -4.02 0.15
N LEU A 40 1.42 -4.94 -0.63
CA LEU A 40 2.43 -4.59 -1.64
C LEU A 40 1.89 -3.61 -2.71
N ALA A 41 0.67 -3.84 -3.20
CA ALA A 41 0.05 -2.95 -4.17
C ALA A 41 -0.31 -1.58 -3.56
N LEU A 42 -0.66 -1.56 -2.28
CA LEU A 42 -0.86 -0.32 -1.53
C LEU A 42 0.45 0.45 -1.40
N LEU A 43 1.56 -0.22 -1.07
CA LEU A 43 2.89 0.39 -0.98
C LEU A 43 3.36 0.96 -2.31
N ASP A 44 3.08 0.29 -3.43
CA ASP A 44 3.34 0.82 -4.77
C ASP A 44 2.55 2.11 -5.02
N ARG A 45 1.29 2.18 -4.58
CA ARG A 45 0.46 3.40 -4.72
C ARG A 45 0.91 4.53 -3.82
N ALA A 46 1.39 4.21 -2.63
CA ALA A 46 1.98 5.18 -1.70
C ALA A 46 3.42 5.58 -2.10
N GLN A 47 3.96 5.05 -3.21
CA GLN A 47 5.32 5.31 -3.68
C GLN A 47 6.37 5.04 -2.59
N VAL A 48 6.20 3.91 -1.90
CA VAL A 48 7.13 3.42 -0.88
C VAL A 48 7.94 2.27 -1.47
N ASP A 49 9.11 2.62 -1.99
CA ASP A 49 10.08 1.67 -2.56
C ASP A 49 10.94 1.03 -1.47
N ALA A 50 11.28 1.79 -0.43
CA ALA A 50 12.02 1.31 0.73
C ALA A 50 11.10 0.50 1.68
N ARG A 51 10.93 -0.78 1.36
CA ARG A 51 10.13 -1.74 2.11
C ARG A 51 10.85 -3.09 2.25
N GLN A 52 10.62 -3.78 3.35
CA GLN A 52 11.18 -5.10 3.60
C GLN A 52 10.07 -6.08 3.97
N TYR A 53 10.22 -7.35 3.62
CA TYR A 53 9.29 -8.38 4.09
C TYR A 53 9.86 -9.02 5.37
N ASP A 54 9.10 -8.97 6.45
CA ASP A 54 9.42 -9.67 7.69
C ASP A 54 8.83 -11.08 7.63
N HIS A 55 9.69 -12.07 7.40
CA HIS A 55 9.30 -13.47 7.31
C HIS A 55 8.76 -14.04 8.63
N SER A 56 9.21 -13.53 9.78
CA SER A 56 8.78 -14.03 11.09
C SER A 56 7.33 -13.65 11.38
N ARG A 57 6.93 -12.44 10.97
CA ARG A 57 5.58 -11.90 11.13
C ARG A 57 4.71 -12.05 9.88
N ARG A 58 5.30 -12.51 8.78
CA ARG A 58 4.68 -12.66 7.46
C ARG A 58 4.02 -11.37 6.97
N CYS A 59 4.67 -10.23 7.18
CA CYS A 59 4.12 -8.90 6.86
C CYS A 59 5.16 -8.00 6.19
N TRP A 60 4.70 -6.92 5.57
CA TRP A 60 5.60 -5.89 5.02
C TRP A 60 5.96 -4.87 6.09
N THR A 61 7.18 -4.38 6.04
CA THR A 61 7.71 -3.39 6.97
C THR A 61 8.25 -2.18 6.23
N ILE A 62 8.09 -1.03 6.86
CA ILE A 62 8.52 0.27 6.35
C ILE A 62 9.14 1.10 7.49
N SER A 63 9.88 2.15 7.14
CA SER A 63 10.29 3.17 8.11
C SER A 63 9.05 3.90 8.66
N VAL A 64 9.07 4.23 9.95
CA VAL A 64 8.00 5.00 10.61
C VAL A 64 7.73 6.34 9.91
N ASN A 65 8.75 6.95 9.32
CA ASN A 65 8.62 8.22 8.59
C ASN A 65 7.76 8.13 7.32
N ARG A 66 7.45 6.92 6.84
CA ARG A 66 6.59 6.69 5.66
C ARG A 66 5.21 6.15 6.06
N ALA A 67 4.93 6.01 7.36
CA ALA A 67 3.67 5.45 7.84
C ALA A 67 2.46 6.31 7.42
N ASP A 68 2.58 7.63 7.57
CA ASP A 68 1.51 8.58 7.24
C ASP A 68 1.15 8.53 5.75
N ASP A 69 2.13 8.40 4.85
CA ASP A 69 1.88 8.26 3.41
C ASP A 69 1.04 7.00 3.10
N VAL A 70 1.36 5.89 3.75
CA VAL A 70 0.68 4.61 3.54
C VAL A 70 -0.73 4.63 4.14
N ILE A 71 -0.90 5.21 5.33
CA ILE A 71 -2.20 5.39 5.97
C ILE A 71 -3.08 6.28 5.08
N THR A 72 -2.55 7.42 4.65
CA THR A 72 -3.25 8.35 3.75
C THR A 72 -3.66 7.66 2.46
N ALA A 73 -2.76 6.90 1.83
CA ALA A 73 -3.07 6.14 0.62
C ALA A 73 -4.18 5.09 0.86
N ALA A 74 -4.13 4.38 1.99
CA ALA A 74 -5.10 3.35 2.33
C ALA A 74 -6.50 3.94 2.52
N GLU A 75 -6.61 5.03 3.28
CA GLU A 75 -7.90 5.67 3.59
C GLU A 75 -8.47 6.41 2.39
N HIS A 76 -7.66 7.27 1.76
CA HIS A 76 -8.14 8.21 0.75
C HIS A 76 -8.18 7.61 -0.66
N LEU A 77 -7.16 6.83 -1.06
CA LEU A 77 -7.08 6.30 -2.41
C LEU A 77 -7.77 4.94 -2.57
N GLU A 78 -7.69 4.12 -1.51
CA GLU A 78 -8.20 2.74 -1.53
C GLU A 78 -9.48 2.53 -0.73
N ARG A 79 -9.91 3.52 0.08
CA ARG A 79 -11.10 3.43 0.95
C ARG A 79 -11.06 2.19 1.85
N ARG A 80 -9.89 1.92 2.43
CA ARG A 80 -9.67 0.87 3.41
C ARG A 80 -10.04 1.33 4.81
N ILE A 81 -10.35 0.37 5.68
CA ILE A 81 -10.47 0.61 7.12
C ILE A 81 -9.06 0.44 7.72
N VAL A 82 -8.53 1.48 8.34
CA VAL A 82 -7.19 1.46 8.94
C VAL A 82 -7.28 1.37 10.46
N THR A 83 -6.49 0.48 11.05
CA THR A 83 -6.25 0.43 12.50
C THR A 83 -4.77 0.65 12.78
N VAL A 84 -4.48 1.53 13.74
CA VAL A 84 -3.11 1.88 14.12
C VAL A 84 -2.89 1.54 15.58
N GLU A 85 -1.85 0.77 15.87
CA GLU A 85 -1.49 0.32 17.20
C GLU A 85 -0.03 0.65 17.49
N ALA A 86 0.23 1.41 18.55
CA ALA A 86 1.59 1.65 19.01
C ALA A 86 2.10 0.40 19.74
N VAL A 87 3.25 -0.12 19.32
CA VAL A 87 3.89 -1.29 19.95
C VAL A 87 5.19 -0.87 20.65
N SER A 88 5.23 -1.06 21.97
CA SER A 88 6.43 -0.83 22.76
C SER A 88 7.45 -1.94 22.48
N ARG A 89 8.43 -1.64 21.64
CA ARG A 89 9.63 -2.47 21.43
C ARG A 89 10.86 -1.59 21.32
#